data_AF-A0A0B6AM69-F1
#
_entry.id   AF-A0A0B6AM69-F1
#
_cell.length_a   1.000
_cell.length_b   1.000
_cell.length_c   1.000
_cell.angle_alpha   90.00
_cell.angle_beta   90.00
_cell.angle_gamma   90.00
#
_symmetry.space_group_name_H-M   'P 1'
#
loop_
_entity.id
_entity.type
_entity.pdbx_description
1 polymer ?
#
loop_
_entity_poly.entity_id
_entity_poly.type
_entity_poly.pdbx_seq_one_letter_code
_entity_poly.pdbx_strand_id
1 'polypeptide(L)'
;MTSLRKQTLEQKDIALIDILDVILDKGIAIKGDLLISIAGIDLVYLDLRVLISSVETLIGSHDRQIISSQQLEQETEALRNGK
;
A
#
# COMPACT_ATOMS: atom_id res chain seq x y z
N MET A 1 -0.55 28.21 -36.21
CA MET A 1 0.37 27.14 -35.74
C MET A 1 0.27 26.94 -34.23
N THR A 2 -0.94 26.80 -33.66
CA THR A 2 -1.17 26.84 -32.19
C THR A 2 -1.79 25.55 -31.65
N SER A 3 -2.06 24.56 -32.52
CA SER A 3 -2.82 23.34 -32.16
C SER A 3 -1.97 22.20 -31.56
N LEU A 4 -0.63 22.29 -31.59
CA LEU A 4 0.23 21.19 -31.13
C LEU A 4 0.49 21.22 -29.61
N ARG A 5 0.34 22.39 -28.96
CA ARG A 5 0.64 22.56 -27.52
C ARG A 5 -0.45 22.00 -26.60
N LYS A 6 -1.71 21.96 -27.06
CA LYS A 6 -2.83 21.43 -26.28
C LYS A 6 -2.79 19.91 -26.16
N GLN A 7 -2.42 19.19 -27.24
CA GLN A 7 -2.36 17.73 -27.22
C GLN A 7 -1.34 17.21 -26.20
N THR A 8 -0.17 17.86 -26.09
CA THR A 8 0.86 17.47 -25.12
C THR A 8 0.45 17.74 -23.66
N LEU A 9 -0.37 18.76 -23.39
CA LEU A 9 -0.86 19.06 -22.04
C LEU A 9 -1.91 18.03 -21.60
N GLU A 10 -2.91 17.78 -22.44
CA GLU A 10 -3.96 16.77 -22.18
C GLU A 10 -3.36 15.37 -22.02
N GLN A 11 -2.39 14.98 -22.85
CA GLN A 11 -1.70 13.68 -22.71
C GLN A 11 -0.90 13.56 -21.40
N LYS A 12 -0.39 14.69 -20.88
CA LYS A 12 0.40 14.70 -19.66
C LYS A 12 -0.47 14.62 -18.41
N ASP A 13 -1.66 15.21 -18.44
CA ASP A 13 -2.64 15.12 -17.36
C ASP A 13 -3.24 13.71 -17.28
N ILE A 14 -3.50 13.06 -18.42
CA ILE A 14 -3.92 11.65 -18.48
C ILE A 14 -2.83 10.73 -17.90
N ALA A 15 -1.55 10.99 -18.21
CA ALA A 15 -0.47 10.18 -17.63
C ALA A 15 -0.34 10.36 -16.11
N LEU A 16 -0.59 11.56 -15.57
CA LEU A 16 -0.51 11.82 -14.13
C LEU A 16 -1.67 11.19 -13.37
N ILE A 17 -2.89 11.26 -13.92
CA ILE A 17 -4.07 10.65 -13.28
C ILE A 17 -3.91 9.12 -13.21
N ASP A 18 -3.40 8.49 -14.26
CA ASP A 18 -3.14 7.05 -14.29
C ASP A 18 -2.07 6.62 -13.27
N ILE A 19 -1.01 7.42 -13.11
CA ILE A 19 0.01 7.19 -12.08
C ILE A 19 -0.60 7.34 -10.69
N LEU A 20 -1.38 8.40 -10.47
CA LEU A 20 -2.00 8.66 -9.17
C LEU A 20 -2.97 7.53 -8.79
N ASP A 21 -3.75 7.03 -9.74
CA ASP A 21 -4.69 5.93 -9.54
C ASP A 21 -3.97 4.67 -9.06
N VAL A 22 -2.88 4.29 -9.74
CA VAL A 22 -2.03 3.14 -9.31
C VAL A 22 -1.47 3.33 -7.91
N ILE A 23 -1.04 4.54 -7.55
CA ILE A 23 -0.49 4.86 -6.22
C ILE A 23 -1.57 4.80 -5.14
N LEU A 24 -2.78 5.30 -5.44
CA LEU A 24 -3.88 5.31 -4.50
C LEU A 24 -4.43 3.89 -4.26
N ASP A 25 -4.58 3.10 -5.33
CA ASP A 25 -5.12 1.74 -5.27
C ASP A 25 -4.13 0.72 -4.70
N LYS A 26 -2.89 0.72 -5.18
CA LYS A 26 -1.90 -0.32 -4.82
C LYS A 26 -0.88 0.13 -3.79
N GLY A 27 -0.64 1.44 -3.69
CA GLY A 27 0.47 1.99 -2.92
C GLY A 27 1.84 1.85 -3.58
N ILE A 28 2.81 2.60 -3.06
CA ILE A 28 4.23 2.53 -3.41
C ILE A 28 5.04 2.25 -2.14
N ALA A 29 5.87 1.21 -2.18
CA ALA A 29 6.92 0.98 -1.20
C ALA A 29 8.25 1.58 -1.71
N ILE A 30 8.85 2.45 -0.92
CA ILE A 30 10.14 3.10 -1.18
C ILE A 30 11.15 2.58 -0.15
N LYS A 31 12.32 2.14 -0.62
CA LYS A 31 13.47 1.82 0.21
C LYS A 31 14.58 2.82 -0.09
N GLY A 32 15.18 3.36 0.95
CA GLY A 32 16.35 4.23 0.84
C GLY A 32 17.18 4.18 2.10
N ASP A 33 18.36 4.77 2.03
CA ASP A 33 19.26 4.93 3.16
C ASP A 33 19.69 6.40 3.29
N LEU A 34 20.02 6.80 4.51
CA LEU A 34 20.46 8.15 4.82
C LEU A 34 21.64 8.10 5.77
N LEU A 35 22.72 8.81 5.41
CA LEU A 35 23.87 9.06 6.27
C LEU A 35 23.85 10.52 6.72
N ILE A 36 23.97 10.72 8.03
CA ILE A 36 24.12 12.04 8.63
C ILE A 36 25.56 12.19 9.08
N SER A 37 26.28 13.11 8.44
CA SER A 37 27.70 13.33 8.62
C SER A 37 27.96 14.73 9.17
N ILE A 38 28.92 14.85 10.09
CA ILE A 38 29.39 16.13 10.63
C ILE A 38 30.90 16.19 10.47
N ALA A 39 31.41 17.30 9.92
CA ALA A 39 32.84 17.51 9.68
C ALA A 39 33.51 16.39 8.87
N GLY A 40 32.77 15.78 7.93
CA GLY A 40 33.28 14.68 7.09
C GLY A 40 33.31 13.32 7.77
N ILE A 41 32.73 13.20 8.97
CA ILE A 41 32.59 11.93 9.69
C ILE A 41 31.12 11.50 9.69
N ASP A 42 30.87 10.28 9.25
CA ASP A 42 29.55 9.66 9.27
C ASP A 42 29.19 9.26 10.70
N LEU A 43 28.11 9.85 11.24
CA LEU A 43 27.70 9.62 12.62
C LEU A 43 26.50 8.69 12.73
N VAL A 44 25.57 8.80 11.78
CA VAL A 44 24.29 8.08 11.85
C VAL A 44 23.95 7.53 10.48
N TYR A 45 23.64 6.24 10.42
CA TYR A 45 23.12 5.55 9.25
C TYR A 45 21.67 5.11 9.51
N LEU A 46 20.75 5.45 8.61
CA LEU A 46 19.34 5.08 8.67
C LEU A 46 19.00 4.22 7.44
N ASP A 47 18.48 3.00 7.64
CA ASP A 47 17.74 2.24 6.61
C ASP A 47 16.27 2.65 6.70
N LEU A 48 15.75 3.28 5.65
CA LEU A 48 14.41 3.83 5.59
C LEU A 48 13.54 3.00 4.64
N ARG A 49 12.37 2.60 5.12
CA ARG A 49 11.33 1.95 4.32
C ARG A 49 10.03 2.70 4.53
N VAL A 50 9.47 3.23 3.45
CA VAL A 50 8.28 4.06 3.47
C VAL A 50 7.24 3.44 2.55
N LEU A 51 6.01 3.27 3.04
CA LEU A 51 4.86 2.88 2.23
C LEU A 51 3.93 4.08 2.09
N ILE A 52 3.62 4.45 0.85
CA ILE A 52 2.67 5.51 0.52
C ILE A 52 1.47 4.84 -0.15
N SER A 53 0.27 4.95 0.42
CA SER A 53 -0.95 4.45 -0.21
C SER A 53 -2.17 5.22 0.30
N SER A 54 -3.32 5.01 -0.33
CA SER A 54 -4.59 5.56 0.17
C SER A 54 -4.90 5.02 1.58
N VAL A 55 -5.52 5.86 2.40
CA VAL A 55 -5.95 5.52 3.76
C VAL A 55 -6.94 4.34 3.76
N GLU A 56 -7.84 4.31 2.78
CA GLU A 56 -8.80 3.21 2.61
C GLU A 56 -8.08 1.87 2.37
N THR A 57 -7.10 1.85 1.47
CA THR A 57 -6.27 0.68 1.18
C THR A 57 -5.45 0.23 2.38
N LEU A 58 -4.91 1.17 3.18
CA LEU A 58 -4.16 0.86 4.40
C LEU A 58 -5.02 0.17 5.46
N ILE A 59 -6.23 0.69 5.68
CA ILE A 59 -7.12 0.23 6.73
C ILE A 59 -7.86 -1.05 6.32
N GLY A 60 -8.32 -1.15 5.05
CA GLY A 60 -9.04 -2.32 4.54
C GLY A 60 -8.21 -3.60 4.46
N SER A 61 -6.88 -3.50 4.49
CA SER A 61 -5.96 -4.65 4.44
C SER A 61 -5.76 -5.36 5.79
N HIS A 62 -6.21 -4.78 6.91
CA HIS A 62 -6.04 -5.36 8.25
C HIS A 62 -7.13 -6.37 8.66
N ASP A 63 -8.13 -6.64 7.82
CA ASP A 63 -9.33 -7.40 8.22
C ASP A 63 -9.34 -8.88 7.79
N ARG A 64 -8.24 -9.42 7.25
CA ARG A 64 -8.20 -10.82 6.73
C ARG A 64 -7.60 -11.84 7.69
N GLN A 65 -7.53 -11.58 8.99
CA GLN A 65 -7.06 -12.61 9.92
C GLN A 65 -7.79 -12.63 11.25
N ILE A 66 -9.11 -12.81 11.22
CA ILE A 66 -9.80 -13.58 12.26
C ILE A 66 -10.52 -14.72 11.55
N ILE A 67 -9.79 -15.81 11.35
CA ILE A 67 -10.36 -17.11 10.99
C ILE A 67 -11.35 -17.44 12.10
N SER A 68 -12.63 -17.44 11.76
CA SER A 68 -13.72 -17.70 12.69
C SER A 68 -13.66 -19.15 13.17
N SER A 69 -13.00 -19.37 14.31
CA SER A 69 -12.99 -20.65 15.03
C SER A 69 -14.40 -21.09 15.45
N GLN A 70 -15.40 -20.19 15.41
CA GLN A 70 -16.77 -20.47 15.84
C GLN A 70 -17.55 -21.38 14.86
N GLN A 71 -17.08 -21.56 13.62
CA GLN A 71 -17.78 -22.39 12.62
C GLN A 71 -17.30 -23.85 12.57
N LEU A 72 -16.11 -24.14 13.11
CA LEU A 72 -15.60 -25.52 13.20
C LEU A 72 -16.12 -26.28 14.42
N GLU A 73 -16.56 -25.59 15.47
CA GLU A 73 -17.04 -26.22 16.70
C GLU A 73 -18.51 -26.67 16.62
N GLN A 74 -19.29 -26.08 15.71
CA GLN A 74 -20.71 -26.44 15.51
C GLN A 74 -20.89 -27.82 14.84
N GLU A 75 -19.92 -28.29 14.05
CA GLU A 75 -20.02 -29.58 13.36
C GLU A 75 -19.71 -30.77 14.29
N THR A 76 -18.84 -30.59 15.28
CA THR A 76 -18.50 -31.64 16.27
C THR A 76 -19.59 -31.90 17.31
N GLU A 77 -20.49 -30.93 17.56
CA GLU A 77 -21.59 -31.06 18.52
C GLU A 77 -22.82 -31.79 17.92
N ALA A 78 -23.08 -31.64 16.61
CA ALA A 78 -24.24 -32.28 15.97
C ALA A 78 -24.12 -33.82 15.85
N LEU A 79 -22.90 -34.36 15.89
CA LEU A 79 -22.65 -35.80 15.86
C LEU A 79 -22.66 -36.45 17.26
N ARG A 80 -22.60 -35.65 18.35
CA ARG A 80 -22.58 -36.16 19.73
C ARG A 80 -23.99 -36.36 20.33
N ASN A 81 -25.02 -35.72 19.78
CA ASN A 81 -26.43 -35.86 20.23
C ASN A 81 -27.22 -36.92 19.42
N GLY A 82 -26.57 -38.03 19.07
CA GLY A 82 -27.20 -39.14 18.36
C GLY A 82 -27.34 -40.37 19.23
N LYS A 83 -28.21 -40.34 20.25
CA LYS A 83 -28.86 -41.53 20.82
C LYS A 83 -30.11 -41.19 21.63
#